data_AF-A0A3B8WJK2-F1
#
_entry.id   AF-A0A3B8WJK2-F1
#
_cell.length_a   1.000
_cell.length_b   1.000
_cell.length_c   1.000
_cell.angle_alpha   90.00
_cell.angle_beta   90.00
_cell.angle_gamma   90.00
#
_symmetry.space_group_name_H-M   'P 1'
#
loop_
_entity.id
_entity.type
_entity.pdbx_description
1 polymer ?
#
loop_
_entity_poly.entity_id
_entity_poly.type
_entity_poly.pdbx_seq_one_letter_code
_entity_poly.pdbx_strand_id
1 'polypeptide(L)'
;LLNNVLTAIVLVIIVVIAAMGPRSAVLVGLTIPGAFLTGILVIWSMGLTLNIVVLFSLILVAGMLVDGAIVVSELADRNLSDGQPVKAAWVEAASRMAWPVIASTATTLAVFVPLLFWP
;
A
#
# COMPACT_ATOMS: atom_id res chain seq x y z
N LEU A 1 -9.95 -2.55 -27.10
CA LEU A 1 -9.93 -2.94 -25.67
C LEU A 1 -8.51 -3.15 -25.16
N LEU A 2 -7.68 -4.01 -25.77
CA LEU A 2 -6.29 -4.25 -25.35
C LEU A 2 -5.43 -2.97 -25.36
N ASN A 3 -5.56 -2.12 -26.40
CA ASN A 3 -4.88 -0.82 -26.46
C ASN A 3 -5.24 0.12 -25.31
N ASN A 4 -6.52 0.19 -24.91
CA ASN A 4 -6.95 1.13 -23.87
C ASN A 4 -6.43 0.70 -22.49
N VAL A 5 -6.41 -0.60 -22.21
CA VAL A 5 -5.87 -1.15 -20.95
C VAL A 5 -4.37 -0.92 -20.87
N LEU A 6 -3.65 -1.16 -21.97
CA LEU A 6 -2.20 -0.96 -22.03
C LEU A 6 -1.83 0.52 -21.87
N THR A 7 -2.58 1.42 -22.54
CA THR A 7 -2.41 2.87 -22.38
C THR A 7 -2.74 3.32 -20.95
N ALA A 8 -3.78 2.78 -20.32
CA ALA A 8 -4.11 3.10 -18.93
C ALA A 8 -3.00 2.67 -17.96
N ILE A 9 -2.45 1.46 -18.12
CA ILE A 9 -1.35 0.96 -17.29
C ILE A 9 -0.10 1.84 -17.46
N VAL A 10 0.24 2.19 -18.70
CA VAL A 10 1.40 3.05 -18.99
C VAL A 10 1.21 4.45 -18.41
N LEU A 11 0.01 5.04 -18.53
CA LEU A 11 -0.30 6.33 -17.92
C LEU A 11 -0.20 6.29 -16.40
N VAL A 12 -0.72 5.25 -15.76
CA VAL A 12 -0.62 5.10 -14.30
C VAL A 12 0.84 4.99 -13.87
N ILE A 13 1.66 4.20 -14.57
CA ILE A 13 3.09 4.08 -14.28
C ILE A 13 3.79 5.44 -14.45
N ILE A 14 3.51 6.18 -15.52
CA ILE A 14 4.10 7.50 -15.75
C ILE A 14 3.68 8.49 -14.66
N VAL A 15 2.40 8.55 -14.30
CA VAL A 15 1.88 9.45 -13.26
C VAL A 15 2.50 9.12 -11.90
N VAL A 16 2.60 7.83 -11.56
CA VAL A 16 3.23 7.39 -10.30
C VAL A 16 4.71 7.76 -10.26
N ILE A 17 5.45 7.54 -11.36
CA ILE A 17 6.87 7.92 -11.44
C ILE A 17 7.05 9.44 -11.38
N ALA A 18 6.20 10.19 -12.08
CA ALA A 18 6.26 11.66 -12.12
C ALA A 18 5.87 12.29 -10.79
N ALA A 19 4.93 11.69 -10.04
CA ALA A 19 4.48 12.21 -8.76
C ALA A 19 5.45 11.92 -7.60
N MET A 20 6.22 10.82 -7.66
CA MET A 20 6.94 10.32 -6.47
C MET A 20 8.47 10.18 -6.61
N GLY A 21 9.01 10.31 -7.81
CA GLY A 21 10.43 10.04 -8.09
C GLY A 21 10.76 8.52 -8.15
N PRO A 22 11.91 8.16 -8.74
CA PRO A 22 12.22 6.77 -9.08
C PRO A 22 12.44 5.85 -7.88
N ARG A 23 12.88 6.36 -6.72
CA ARG A 23 13.14 5.54 -5.51
C ARG A 23 11.84 5.09 -4.83
N SER A 24 10.90 6.01 -4.67
CA SER A 24 9.61 5.75 -4.02
C SER A 24 8.73 4.85 -4.89
N ALA A 25 8.80 5.00 -6.23
CA ALA A 25 8.09 4.13 -7.17
C ALA A 25 8.55 2.66 -7.10
N VAL A 26 9.85 2.40 -6.89
CA VAL A 26 10.38 1.04 -6.71
C VAL A 26 9.88 0.41 -5.42
N LEU A 27 9.83 1.19 -4.33
CA LEU A 27 9.26 0.76 -3.04
C LEU A 27 7.78 0.35 -3.20
N VAL A 28 6.98 1.17 -3.86
CA VAL A 28 5.56 0.88 -4.14
C VAL A 28 5.40 -0.33 -5.07
N GLY A 29 6.23 -0.43 -6.11
CA GLY A 29 6.20 -1.54 -7.07
C GLY A 29 6.53 -2.90 -6.45
N LEU A 30 7.37 -2.94 -5.41
CA LEU A 30 7.65 -4.16 -4.63
C LEU A 30 6.54 -4.47 -3.61
N THR A 31 5.90 -3.43 -3.10
CA THR A 31 4.85 -3.52 -2.06
C THR A 31 3.63 -4.30 -2.55
N ILE A 32 3.21 -4.09 -3.81
CA ILE A 32 2.06 -4.79 -4.41
C ILE A 32 2.27 -6.32 -4.47
N PRO A 33 3.28 -6.87 -5.17
CA PRO A 33 3.49 -8.31 -5.21
C PRO A 33 3.79 -8.89 -3.82
N GLY A 34 4.47 -8.14 -2.93
CA GLY A 34 4.66 -8.53 -1.54
C GLY A 34 3.36 -8.70 -0.77
N ALA A 35 2.40 -7.78 -0.94
CA ALA A 35 1.07 -7.85 -0.31
C ALA A 35 0.29 -9.09 -0.76
N PHE A 36 0.27 -9.34 -2.08
CA PHE A 36 -0.42 -10.50 -2.65
C PHE A 36 0.22 -11.81 -2.19
N LEU A 37 1.56 -11.91 -2.24
CA LEU A 37 2.27 -13.11 -1.80
C LEU A 37 2.00 -13.41 -0.32
N THR A 38 2.11 -12.40 0.53
CA THR A 38 1.89 -12.55 1.97
C THR A 38 0.43 -12.90 2.27
N GLY A 39 -0.52 -12.23 1.63
CA GLY A 39 -1.94 -12.49 1.79
C GLY A 39 -2.35 -13.90 1.35
N ILE A 40 -1.87 -14.35 0.18
CA ILE A 40 -2.10 -15.71 -0.30
C ILE A 40 -1.48 -16.74 0.65
N LEU A 41 -0.26 -16.49 1.13
CA LEU A 41 0.44 -17.39 2.06
C LEU A 41 -0.31 -17.54 3.38
N VAL A 42 -0.81 -16.44 3.95
CA VAL A 42 -1.62 -16.46 5.18
C VAL A 42 -2.91 -17.26 4.97
N ILE A 43 -3.64 -16.98 3.89
CA ILE A 43 -4.91 -17.67 3.58
C ILE A 43 -4.68 -19.16 3.34
N TRP A 44 -3.62 -19.49 2.62
CA TRP A 44 -3.20 -20.87 2.38
C TRP A 44 -2.82 -21.59 3.69
N SER A 45 -2.12 -20.91 4.60
CA SER A 45 -1.78 -21.46 5.92
C SER A 45 -3.01 -21.73 6.81
N MET A 46 -4.10 -20.98 6.61
CA MET A 46 -5.39 -21.20 7.28
C MET A 46 -6.26 -22.25 6.59
N GLY A 47 -5.80 -22.86 5.48
CA GLY A 47 -6.53 -23.86 4.70
C GLY A 47 -7.72 -23.29 3.92
N LEU A 48 -7.78 -21.97 3.76
CA LEU A 48 -8.86 -21.30 3.04
C LEU A 48 -8.56 -21.24 1.53
N THR A 49 -9.61 -21.23 0.72
CA THR A 49 -9.49 -21.14 -0.74
C THR A 49 -9.53 -19.69 -1.22
N LEU A 50 -8.94 -19.45 -2.38
CA LEU A 50 -9.02 -18.17 -3.06
C LEU A 50 -10.41 -18.02 -3.69
N ASN A 51 -11.29 -17.21 -3.10
CA ASN A 51 -12.59 -16.87 -3.66
C ASN A 51 -12.63 -15.40 -4.11
N ILE A 52 -13.70 -15.00 -4.80
CA ILE A 52 -13.87 -13.63 -5.29
C ILE A 52 -13.83 -12.61 -4.14
N VAL A 53 -14.39 -12.97 -2.97
CA VAL A 53 -14.38 -12.11 -1.78
C VAL A 53 -12.95 -11.90 -1.27
N VAL A 54 -12.16 -12.96 -1.14
CA VAL A 54 -10.74 -12.92 -0.77
C VAL A 54 -9.93 -12.09 -1.76
N LEU A 55 -10.15 -12.28 -3.06
CA LEU A 55 -9.48 -11.46 -4.09
C LEU A 55 -9.81 -9.98 -3.93
N PHE A 56 -11.08 -9.64 -3.66
CA PHE A 56 -11.49 -8.26 -3.40
C PHE A 56 -10.84 -7.70 -2.13
N SER A 57 -10.80 -8.49 -1.06
CA SER A 57 -10.10 -8.12 0.18
C SER A 57 -8.60 -7.89 -0.04
N LEU A 58 -7.93 -8.74 -0.84
CA LEU A 58 -6.51 -8.57 -1.18
C LEU A 58 -6.25 -7.29 -1.97
N ILE A 59 -7.14 -6.94 -2.90
CA ILE A 59 -7.04 -5.67 -3.66
C ILE A 59 -7.19 -4.47 -2.72
N LEU A 60 -8.16 -4.50 -1.79
CA LEU A 60 -8.35 -3.43 -0.80
C LEU A 60 -7.12 -3.27 0.10
N VAL A 61 -6.58 -4.38 0.61
CA VAL A 61 -5.37 -4.37 1.45
C VAL A 61 -4.16 -3.86 0.68
N ALA A 62 -3.98 -4.28 -0.58
CA ALA A 62 -2.90 -3.78 -1.42
C ALA A 62 -2.95 -2.26 -1.59
N GLY A 63 -4.15 -1.69 -1.80
CA GLY A 63 -4.35 -0.24 -1.90
C GLY A 63 -3.96 0.50 -0.62
N MET A 64 -4.40 0.00 0.54
CA MET A 64 -4.06 0.61 1.85
C MET A 64 -2.56 0.50 2.16
N LEU A 65 -1.92 -0.62 1.80
CA LEU A 65 -0.49 -0.82 2.02
C LEU A 65 0.33 0.14 1.16
N VAL A 66 -0.07 0.33 -0.10
CA VAL A 66 0.55 1.28 -1.02
C VAL A 66 0.39 2.71 -0.51
N ASP A 67 -0.81 3.11 -0.07
CA ASP A 67 -1.05 4.45 0.48
C ASP A 67 -0.17 4.74 1.70
N GLY A 68 -0.08 3.80 2.65
CA GLY A 68 0.80 3.92 3.81
C GLY A 68 2.28 4.04 3.42
N ALA A 69 2.74 3.26 2.44
CA ALA A 69 4.11 3.34 1.94
C ALA A 69 4.41 4.68 1.23
N ILE A 70 3.45 5.21 0.46
CA ILE A 70 3.56 6.50 -0.22
C ILE A 70 3.73 7.62 0.80
N VAL A 71 2.83 7.70 1.78
CA VAL A 71 2.81 8.79 2.77
C VAL A 71 4.08 8.79 3.65
N VAL A 72 4.58 7.61 4.04
CA VAL A 72 5.86 7.48 4.78
C VAL A 72 7.04 7.92 3.92
N SER A 73 7.10 7.47 2.66
CA SER A 73 8.18 7.81 1.73
C SER A 73 8.21 9.29 1.41
N GLU A 74 7.04 9.91 1.25
CA GLU A 74 6.93 11.35 1.00
C GLU A 74 7.39 12.18 2.21
N LEU A 75 7.00 11.79 3.44
CA LEU A 75 7.50 12.47 4.64
C LEU A 75 9.01 12.29 4.80
N ALA A 76 9.54 11.10 4.52
CA ALA A 76 10.98 10.87 4.56
C ALA A 76 11.72 11.77 3.56
N ASP A 77 11.22 11.89 2.32
CA ASP A 77 11.80 12.74 1.28
C ASP A 77 11.72 14.23 1.65
N ARG A 78 10.61 14.67 2.25
CA ARG A 78 10.49 16.03 2.81
C ARG A 78 11.53 16.29 3.91
N ASN A 79 11.67 15.38 4.86
CA ASN A 79 12.68 15.51 5.93
C ASN A 79 14.12 15.49 5.40
N LEU A 80 14.39 14.72 4.34
CA LEU A 80 15.66 14.73 3.62
C LEU A 80 15.93 16.09 2.96
N SER A 81 14.90 16.70 2.35
CA SER A 81 15.00 18.01 1.72
C SER A 81 15.21 19.15 2.72
N ASP A 82 14.74 18.99 3.96
CA ASP A 82 14.97 19.89 5.09
C ASP A 82 16.40 19.77 5.68
N GLY A 83 17.26 18.93 5.11
CA GLY A 83 18.66 18.77 5.49
C GLY A 83 18.89 17.76 6.62
N GLN A 84 17.90 16.96 6.99
CA GLN A 84 18.10 15.90 7.98
C GLN A 84 19.00 14.77 7.42
N PRO A 85 19.83 14.12 8.25
CA PRO A 85 20.60 12.97 7.82
C PRO A 85 19.68 11.80 7.46
N VAL A 86 19.99 11.10 6.35
CA VAL A 86 19.16 10.04 5.75
C VAL A 86 18.56 9.09 6.80
N LYS A 87 19.39 8.53 7.68
CA LYS A 87 18.93 7.58 8.70
C LYS A 87 17.92 8.19 9.67
N ALA A 88 18.12 9.43 10.09
CA ALA A 88 17.20 10.11 11.02
C ALA A 88 15.88 10.45 10.32
N ALA A 89 15.94 10.92 9.08
CA ALA A 89 14.76 11.27 8.28
C ALA A 89 13.79 10.08 8.14
N TRP A 90 14.32 8.90 7.77
CA TRP A 90 13.50 7.68 7.62
C TRP A 90 12.95 7.17 8.96
N VAL A 91 13.73 7.23 10.04
CA VAL A 91 13.26 6.79 11.38
C VAL A 91 12.18 7.72 11.90
N GLU A 92 12.37 9.04 11.80
CA GLU A 92 11.37 10.02 12.22
C GLU A 92 10.09 9.86 11.38
N ALA A 93 10.23 9.77 10.05
CA ALA A 93 9.08 9.61 9.16
C ALA A 93 8.26 8.35 9.48
N ALA A 94 8.93 7.21 9.68
CA ALA A 94 8.26 5.97 10.06
C ALA A 94 7.55 6.09 11.42
N SER A 95 8.18 6.72 12.42
CA SER A 95 7.58 6.87 13.76
C SER A 95 6.37 7.80 13.78
N ARG A 96 6.43 8.92 13.04
CA ARG A 96 5.32 9.88 12.95
C ARG A 96 4.15 9.32 12.15
N MET A 97 4.42 8.61 11.06
CA MET A 97 3.38 8.08 10.17
C MET A 97 2.76 6.78 10.66
N ALA A 98 3.34 6.10 11.65
CA ALA A 98 2.74 4.92 12.26
C ALA A 98 1.31 5.17 12.77
N TRP A 99 1.09 6.29 13.47
CA TRP A 99 -0.24 6.63 14.00
C TRP A 99 -1.30 6.85 12.91
N PRO A 100 -1.08 7.70 11.89
CA PRO A 100 -1.99 7.83 10.76
C PRO A 100 -2.30 6.51 10.03
N VAL A 101 -1.29 5.68 9.78
CA VAL A 101 -1.46 4.40 9.05
C VAL A 101 -2.30 3.41 9.87
N ILE A 102 -2.06 3.32 11.17
CA ILE A 102 -2.85 2.48 12.07
C ILE A 102 -4.28 3.01 12.16
N ALA A 103 -4.49 4.32 12.27
CA ALA A 103 -5.81 4.92 12.34
C ALA A 103 -6.64 4.66 11.05
N SER A 104 -6.00 4.77 9.88
CA SER A 104 -6.62 4.44 8.59
C SER A 104 -7.05 2.96 8.55
N THR A 105 -6.15 2.05 8.92
CA THR A 105 -6.42 0.61 8.97
C THR A 105 -7.55 0.29 9.96
N ALA A 106 -7.54 0.91 11.14
CA ALA A 106 -8.57 0.71 12.17
C ALA A 106 -9.95 1.20 11.72
N THR A 107 -10.00 2.32 10.98
CA THR A 107 -11.25 2.84 10.42
C THR A 107 -11.84 1.88 9.38
N THR A 108 -11.01 1.35 8.49
CA THR A 108 -11.46 0.34 7.52
C THR A 108 -11.94 -0.93 8.23
N LEU A 109 -11.19 -1.43 9.21
CA LEU A 109 -11.64 -2.57 10.03
C LEU A 109 -12.99 -2.27 10.68
N ALA A 110 -13.19 -1.11 11.29
CA ALA A 110 -14.46 -0.74 11.90
C ALA A 110 -15.65 -0.75 10.93
N VAL A 111 -15.44 -0.42 9.65
CA VAL A 111 -16.46 -0.48 8.60
C VAL A 111 -16.76 -1.93 8.17
N PHE A 112 -15.76 -2.80 8.12
CA PHE A 112 -15.92 -4.20 7.70
C PHE A 112 -16.29 -5.15 8.85
N VAL A 113 -16.06 -4.78 10.11
CA VAL A 113 -16.41 -5.59 11.29
C VAL A 113 -17.89 -5.99 11.31
N PRO A 114 -18.87 -5.11 11.02
CA PRO A 114 -20.29 -5.49 10.97
C PRO A 114 -20.61 -6.57 9.92
N LEU A 115 -19.86 -6.63 8.81
CA LEU A 115 -20.09 -7.62 7.75
C LEU A 115 -19.71 -9.04 8.20
N LEU A 116 -18.87 -9.20 9.23
CA LEU A 116 -18.57 -10.51 9.83
C LEU A 116 -19.75 -11.09 10.60
N PHE A 117 -20.66 -10.24 11.08
CA PHE A 117 -21.85 -10.63 11.84
C PHE A 117 -23.11 -10.71 10.98
N TRP A 118 -22.99 -10.49 9.67
CA TRP A 118 -24.10 -10.61 8.75
C TRP A 118 -24.38 -12.11 8.48
N PRO A 119 -25.61 -12.61 8.73
CA PRO A 119 -25.97 -14.01 8.53
C PRO A 119 -26.02 -14.43 7.06
#